data_AF-A0A5J6SSY8-F1
#
_entry.id   AF-A0A5J6SSY8-F1
#
_cell.length_a   1.000
_cell.length_b   1.000
_cell.length_c   1.000
_cell.angle_alpha   90.00
_cell.angle_beta   90.00
_cell.angle_gamma   90.00
#
_symmetry.space_group_name_H-M   'P 1'
#
loop_
_entity.id
_entity.type
_entity.pdbx_description
1 polymer ?
#
loop_
_entity_poly.entity_id
_entity_poly.type
_entity_poly.pdbx_seq_one_letter_code
_entity_poly.pdbx_strand_id
1 'polypeptide(L)'
;MESELDDLLNTNDTITVTKVETDYVIYGSNEFLDAVNVAGTIDEMRAAIENLGLGLDLTSYNNLTDAQKNQVAEEVLSNKPMRSYLSGASVQLALDTAINEIVDLNNIYVLVDSVGGDGSRANPFGTITEGIAAVNPNGVVSILAGTYPITTQIVVNKDGITLKGEQGTLLLLKASIIAILIQAKNTTVYGLTITSDIPYTAEFIQVGGSGTTLINNTIYGPEQALPMSSWVVNRAVVPQVGNTNLLVENNTFYSLRTGIYINPNVTGVINDNLVYNTKGAFLVDGAFTTFFGNSWGIPPNEVDIALFVGTTTGSPYDDLATLSAENDNATISDQRTALMMSEESTDVKKSFWKNLFKR
;
A
#
# COMPACT_ATOMS: atom_id res chain seq x y z
N MET A 1 17.33 -26.98 -33.93
CA MET A 1 16.04 -27.22 -34.59
C MET A 1 15.64 -28.58 -34.06
N GLU A 2 14.98 -28.61 -32.90
CA GLU A 2 14.34 -29.84 -32.43
C GLU A 2 13.39 -30.29 -33.53
N SER A 3 13.44 -31.58 -33.85
CA SER A 3 12.55 -32.13 -34.85
C SER A 3 11.14 -32.21 -34.26
N GLU A 4 10.08 -32.20 -35.08
CA GLU A 4 8.70 -32.51 -34.62
C GLU A 4 8.64 -33.84 -33.84
N LEU A 5 9.62 -34.73 -34.05
CA LEU A 5 9.77 -35.99 -33.34
C LEU A 5 10.32 -35.83 -31.91
N ASP A 6 11.18 -34.84 -31.66
CA ASP A 6 11.73 -34.56 -30.33
C ASP A 6 10.66 -33.96 -29.40
N ASP A 7 9.75 -33.14 -29.95
CA ASP A 7 8.59 -32.62 -29.22
C ASP A 7 7.57 -33.72 -28.87
N LEU A 8 7.42 -34.73 -29.73
CA LEU A 8 6.53 -35.89 -29.53
C LEU A 8 7.07 -36.89 -28.49
N LEU A 9 8.39 -36.95 -28.28
CA LEU A 9 9.04 -37.93 -27.41
C LEU A 9 9.31 -37.40 -25.98
N ASN A 10 9.14 -36.09 -25.74
CA ASN A 10 9.42 -35.43 -24.47
C ASN A 10 8.17 -35.04 -23.65
N THR A 11 7.00 -35.51 -24.05
CA THR A 11 5.71 -35.22 -23.42
C THR A 11 5.03 -36.50 -22.90
N ASN A 12 4.08 -36.38 -21.96
CA ASN A 12 3.23 -37.49 -21.48
C ASN A 12 2.22 -37.94 -22.56
N ASP A 13 2.61 -37.95 -23.83
CA ASP A 13 1.73 -38.15 -24.96
C ASP A 13 1.68 -39.62 -25.35
N THR A 14 0.49 -40.11 -25.69
CA THR A 14 0.34 -41.39 -26.37
C THR A 14 0.75 -41.22 -27.82
N ILE A 15 1.81 -41.92 -28.23
CA ILE A 15 2.28 -41.94 -29.61
C ILE A 15 1.59 -43.09 -30.35
N THR A 16 0.73 -42.75 -31.31
CA THR A 16 0.09 -43.73 -32.19
C THR A 16 0.82 -43.76 -33.54
N VAL A 17 1.35 -44.94 -33.89
CA VAL A 17 1.98 -45.17 -35.20
C VAL A 17 1.00 -45.95 -36.07
N THR A 18 0.50 -45.33 -37.13
CA THR A 18 -0.43 -45.96 -38.06
C THR A 18 0.23 -46.13 -39.43
N LYS A 19 0.17 -47.35 -39.98
CA LYS A 19 0.62 -47.60 -41.34
C LYS A 19 -0.44 -47.15 -42.34
N VAL A 20 -0.08 -46.23 -43.24
CA VAL A 20 -0.93 -45.75 -44.33
C VAL A 20 -0.21 -46.05 -45.64
N GLU A 21 -0.72 -47.01 -46.40
CA GLU A 21 -0.09 -47.53 -47.62
C GLU A 21 1.36 -48.03 -47.39
N THR A 22 2.37 -47.37 -47.96
CA THR A 22 3.80 -47.66 -47.76
C THR A 22 4.44 -46.87 -46.63
N ASP A 23 3.73 -45.89 -46.07
CA ASP A 23 4.26 -44.94 -45.11
C ASP A 23 3.74 -45.20 -43.69
N TYR A 24 4.44 -44.66 -42.69
CA TYR A 24 3.99 -44.64 -41.31
C TYR A 24 3.70 -43.19 -40.92
N VAL A 25 2.49 -42.95 -40.41
CA VAL A 25 2.10 -41.67 -39.84
C VAL A 25 2.16 -41.78 -38.33
N ILE A 26 2.79 -40.80 -37.69
CA ILE A 26 2.93 -40.70 -36.24
C ILE A 26 2.00 -39.59 -35.77
N TYR A 27 1.12 -39.90 -34.82
CA TYR A 27 0.30 -38.93 -34.13
C TYR A 27 0.64 -38.98 -32.64
N GLY A 28 0.86 -37.82 -32.02
CA GLY A 28 0.87 -37.68 -30.57
C GLY A 28 -0.50 -37.21 -30.09
N SER A 29 -1.02 -37.82 -29.04
CA SER A 29 -2.20 -37.35 -28.31
C SER A 29 -1.88 -37.20 -26.84
N ASN A 30 -2.08 -36.01 -26.28
CA ASN A 30 -1.94 -35.77 -24.86
C ASN A 30 -3.30 -36.01 -24.19
N GLU A 31 -3.46 -37.14 -23.50
CA GLU A 31 -4.75 -37.51 -22.90
C GLU A 31 -5.25 -36.48 -21.88
N PHE A 32 -4.34 -35.75 -21.22
CA PHE A 32 -4.68 -34.70 -20.26
C PHE A 32 -5.17 -33.43 -20.95
N LEU A 33 -4.53 -33.02 -22.06
CA LEU A 33 -5.00 -31.90 -22.88
C LEU A 33 -6.33 -32.24 -23.57
N ASP A 34 -6.48 -33.48 -24.03
CA ASP A 34 -7.73 -33.98 -24.61
C ASP A 34 -8.86 -33.88 -23.58
N ALA A 35 -8.62 -34.26 -22.31
CA ALA A 35 -9.59 -34.11 -21.22
C ALA A 35 -10.06 -32.64 -21.05
N VAL A 36 -9.14 -31.68 -21.07
CA VAL A 36 -9.49 -30.24 -21.03
C VAL A 36 -10.34 -29.85 -22.25
N ASN A 37 -9.95 -30.31 -23.43
CA ASN A 37 -10.60 -29.95 -24.69
C ASN A 37 -12.00 -30.57 -24.84
N VAL A 38 -12.24 -31.77 -24.34
CA VAL A 38 -13.56 -32.42 -24.38
C VAL A 38 -14.48 -32.06 -23.21
N ALA A 39 -13.95 -31.49 -22.11
CA ALA A 39 -14.75 -31.07 -20.97
C ALA A 39 -15.92 -30.16 -21.41
N GLY A 40 -17.14 -30.54 -21.03
CA GLY A 40 -18.39 -29.83 -21.34
C GLY A 40 -19.10 -29.28 -20.10
N THR A 41 -18.63 -29.61 -18.91
CA THR A 41 -19.17 -29.15 -17.62
C THR A 41 -18.08 -28.56 -16.73
N ILE A 42 -18.49 -27.79 -15.72
CA ILE A 42 -17.59 -27.21 -14.71
C ILE A 42 -16.83 -28.34 -13.99
N ASP A 43 -17.51 -29.41 -13.59
CA ASP A 43 -16.89 -30.53 -12.88
C ASP A 43 -15.84 -31.25 -13.73
N GLU A 44 -16.12 -31.47 -15.02
CA GLU A 44 -15.15 -32.05 -15.95
C GLU A 44 -13.96 -31.13 -16.20
N MET A 45 -14.20 -29.83 -16.41
CA MET A 45 -13.14 -28.85 -16.65
C MET A 45 -12.22 -28.73 -15.43
N ARG A 46 -12.82 -28.67 -14.24
CA ARG A 46 -12.09 -28.63 -12.97
C ARG A 46 -11.24 -29.89 -12.77
N ALA A 47 -11.81 -31.07 -13.00
CA ALA A 47 -11.07 -32.33 -12.90
C ALA A 47 -9.90 -32.40 -13.90
N ALA A 48 -10.06 -31.83 -15.10
CA ALA A 48 -9.00 -31.77 -16.10
C ALA A 48 -7.88 -30.78 -15.71
N ILE A 49 -8.22 -29.60 -15.19
CA ILE A 49 -7.25 -28.60 -14.70
C ILE A 49 -6.44 -29.13 -13.51
N GLU A 50 -7.10 -29.81 -12.56
CA GLU A 50 -6.48 -30.32 -11.33
C GLU A 50 -5.65 -31.60 -11.57
N ASN A 51 -5.65 -32.14 -12.78
CA ASN A 51 -4.88 -33.33 -13.11
C ASN A 51 -3.39 -33.00 -13.27
N LEU A 52 -2.56 -33.57 -12.40
CA LEU A 52 -1.10 -33.36 -12.39
C LEU A 52 -0.41 -33.74 -13.72
N GLY A 53 -1.01 -34.63 -14.52
CA GLY A 53 -0.49 -35.02 -15.83
C GLY A 53 -0.43 -33.89 -16.85
N LEU A 54 -1.24 -32.83 -16.66
CA LEU A 54 -1.27 -31.64 -17.52
C LEU A 54 -0.10 -30.68 -17.26
N GLY A 55 0.54 -30.77 -16.09
CA GLY A 55 1.74 -29.98 -15.76
C GLY A 55 1.49 -28.49 -15.53
N LEU A 56 0.28 -28.08 -15.14
CA LEU A 56 -0.04 -26.68 -14.82
C LEU A 56 0.60 -26.24 -13.48
N ASP A 57 0.98 -24.96 -13.40
CA ASP A 57 1.24 -24.29 -12.13
C ASP A 57 -0.09 -23.91 -11.47
N LEU A 58 -0.46 -24.68 -10.45
CA LEU A 58 -1.68 -24.49 -9.67
C LEU A 58 -1.48 -23.69 -8.39
N THR A 59 -0.34 -23.00 -8.20
CA THR A 59 -0.01 -22.33 -6.93
C THR A 59 -1.08 -21.31 -6.53
N SER A 60 -1.46 -20.41 -7.43
CA SER A 60 -2.53 -19.42 -7.18
C SER A 60 -3.91 -20.08 -7.08
N TYR A 61 -4.19 -21.03 -7.96
CA TYR A 61 -5.45 -21.78 -8.00
C TYR A 61 -5.74 -22.52 -6.69
N ASN A 62 -4.71 -23.10 -6.06
CA ASN A 62 -4.85 -23.87 -4.82
C ASN A 62 -5.24 -23.02 -3.60
N ASN A 63 -5.05 -21.70 -3.66
CA ASN A 63 -5.48 -20.76 -2.61
C ASN A 63 -6.95 -20.34 -2.74
N LEU A 64 -7.61 -20.67 -3.85
CA LEU A 64 -9.01 -20.33 -4.09
C LEU A 64 -9.96 -21.23 -3.29
N THR A 65 -11.09 -20.66 -2.90
CA THR A 65 -12.23 -21.44 -2.37
C THR A 65 -12.82 -22.35 -3.45
N ASP A 66 -13.55 -23.40 -3.06
CA ASP A 66 -14.21 -24.29 -4.03
C ASP A 66 -15.18 -23.55 -4.96
N ALA A 67 -15.87 -22.52 -4.45
CA ALA A 67 -16.74 -21.68 -5.25
C ALA A 67 -15.96 -20.90 -6.33
N GLN A 68 -14.81 -20.31 -5.96
CA GLN A 68 -13.94 -19.60 -6.90
C GLN A 68 -13.28 -20.55 -7.90
N LYS A 69 -12.90 -21.76 -7.49
CA LYS A 69 -12.41 -22.80 -8.41
C LYS A 69 -13.45 -23.16 -9.46
N ASN A 70 -14.72 -23.26 -9.06
CA ASN A 70 -15.82 -23.48 -10.00
C ASN A 70 -16.00 -22.30 -10.96
N GLN A 71 -15.88 -21.06 -10.48
CA GLN A 71 -15.90 -19.87 -11.34
C GLN A 71 -14.74 -19.86 -12.35
N VAL A 72 -13.53 -20.21 -11.91
CA VAL A 72 -12.36 -20.33 -12.80
C VAL A 72 -12.60 -21.39 -13.86
N ALA A 73 -13.10 -22.57 -13.48
CA ALA A 73 -13.41 -23.64 -14.43
C ALA A 73 -14.53 -23.24 -15.41
N GLU A 74 -15.55 -22.51 -14.95
CA GLU A 74 -16.58 -21.93 -15.81
C GLU A 74 -15.99 -20.94 -16.82
N GLU A 75 -15.07 -20.08 -16.40
CA GLU A 75 -14.44 -19.07 -17.25
C GLU A 75 -13.46 -19.68 -18.28
N VAL A 76 -12.71 -20.72 -17.89
CA VAL A 76 -11.85 -21.48 -18.83
C VAL A 76 -12.70 -22.26 -19.84
N LEU A 77 -13.88 -22.72 -19.43
CA LEU A 77 -14.83 -23.42 -20.30
C LEU A 77 -15.53 -22.46 -21.27
N SER A 78 -16.00 -21.30 -20.78
CA SER A 78 -16.72 -20.30 -21.57
C SER A 78 -15.81 -19.66 -22.64
N ASN A 79 -14.54 -19.46 -22.32
CA ASN A 79 -13.53 -18.88 -23.22
C ASN A 79 -12.72 -19.92 -24.00
N LYS A 80 -13.14 -21.18 -24.03
CA LYS A 80 -12.45 -22.24 -24.78
C LYS A 80 -12.31 -21.80 -26.26
N PRO A 81 -11.09 -21.80 -26.83
CA PRO A 81 -10.89 -21.43 -28.22
C PRO A 81 -11.66 -22.34 -29.18
N MET A 82 -12.17 -21.79 -30.28
CA MET A 82 -12.93 -22.56 -31.28
C MET A 82 -12.13 -23.72 -31.92
N ARG A 83 -10.79 -23.67 -31.85
CA ARG A 83 -9.87 -24.73 -32.32
C ARG A 83 -9.29 -25.58 -31.17
N SER A 84 -9.87 -25.52 -29.98
CA SER A 84 -9.35 -26.13 -28.76
C SER A 84 -8.02 -25.50 -28.29
N TYR A 85 -7.60 -25.85 -27.07
CA TYR A 85 -6.27 -25.50 -26.57
C TYR A 85 -5.21 -26.33 -27.30
N LEU A 86 -4.15 -25.66 -27.77
CA LEU A 86 -3.09 -26.28 -28.58
C LEU A 86 -2.00 -26.92 -27.71
N SER A 87 -1.89 -26.52 -26.45
CA SER A 87 -0.86 -27.00 -25.52
C SER A 87 -1.25 -26.73 -24.06
N GLY A 88 -0.58 -27.41 -23.13
CA GLY A 88 -0.68 -27.11 -21.69
C GLY A 88 -0.36 -25.65 -21.36
N ALA A 89 0.57 -25.01 -22.08
CA ALA A 89 0.86 -23.58 -21.92
C ALA A 89 -0.33 -22.68 -22.31
N SER A 90 -1.08 -23.04 -23.35
CA SER A 90 -2.31 -22.30 -23.69
C SER A 90 -3.42 -22.50 -22.65
N VAL A 91 -3.46 -23.66 -21.99
CA VAL A 91 -4.35 -23.90 -20.84
C VAL A 91 -3.90 -23.10 -19.63
N GLN A 92 -2.59 -23.04 -19.33
CA GLN A 92 -2.05 -22.21 -18.25
C GLN A 92 -2.43 -20.74 -18.44
N LEU A 93 -2.28 -20.20 -19.66
CA LEU A 93 -2.66 -18.82 -19.93
C LEU A 93 -4.16 -18.56 -19.71
N ALA A 94 -5.02 -19.50 -20.12
CA ALA A 94 -6.45 -19.39 -19.88
C ALA A 94 -6.78 -19.49 -18.38
N LEU A 95 -6.12 -20.39 -17.65
CA LEU A 95 -6.25 -20.52 -16.20
C LEU A 95 -5.84 -19.23 -15.49
N ASP A 96 -4.67 -18.68 -15.82
CA ASP A 96 -4.17 -17.44 -15.22
C ASP A 96 -5.09 -16.26 -15.51
N THR A 97 -5.65 -16.19 -16.73
CA THR A 97 -6.63 -15.17 -17.11
C THR A 97 -7.89 -15.30 -16.27
N ALA A 98 -8.48 -16.50 -16.22
CA ALA A 98 -9.68 -16.77 -15.44
C ALA A 98 -9.51 -16.45 -13.94
N ILE A 99 -8.35 -16.77 -13.36
CA ILE A 99 -8.04 -16.42 -11.97
C ILE A 99 -8.05 -14.89 -11.76
N ASN A 100 -7.60 -14.10 -12.74
CA ASN A 100 -7.54 -12.65 -12.62
C ASN A 100 -8.91 -11.96 -12.74
N GLU A 101 -9.87 -12.64 -13.37
CA GLU A 101 -11.27 -12.20 -13.48
C GLU A 101 -12.06 -12.44 -12.18
N ILE A 102 -11.55 -13.30 -11.28
CA ILE A 102 -12.22 -13.56 -9.99
C ILE A 102 -12.21 -12.31 -9.12
N VAL A 103 -13.41 -11.86 -8.74
CA VAL A 103 -13.61 -10.82 -7.73
C VAL A 103 -13.45 -11.43 -6.33
N ASP A 104 -12.32 -11.15 -5.69
CA ASP A 104 -12.11 -11.45 -4.26
C ASP A 104 -12.40 -10.19 -3.43
N LEU A 105 -13.53 -10.17 -2.72
CA LEU A 105 -13.90 -9.04 -1.87
C LEU A 105 -12.94 -8.81 -0.70
N ASN A 106 -12.04 -9.75 -0.38
CA ASN A 106 -10.98 -9.52 0.60
C ASN A 106 -9.72 -8.91 -0.02
N ASN A 107 -9.62 -8.84 -1.35
CA ASN A 107 -8.50 -8.24 -2.06
C ASN A 107 -9.00 -7.54 -3.34
N ILE A 108 -9.32 -6.26 -3.20
CA ILE A 108 -9.86 -5.42 -4.28
C ILE A 108 -8.73 -4.64 -4.94
N TYR A 109 -8.72 -4.62 -6.26
CA TYR A 109 -7.74 -3.90 -7.05
C TYR A 109 -8.27 -2.56 -7.55
N VAL A 110 -7.39 -1.56 -7.55
CA VAL A 110 -7.65 -0.22 -8.05
C VAL A 110 -6.57 0.15 -9.05
N LEU A 111 -6.98 0.70 -10.20
CA LEU A 111 -6.11 1.26 -11.21
C LEU A 111 -6.69 2.59 -11.70
N VAL A 112 -5.86 3.63 -11.68
CA VAL A 112 -6.29 4.95 -12.18
C VAL A 112 -6.79 4.85 -13.62
N ASP A 113 -7.83 5.61 -13.94
CA ASP A 113 -8.47 5.68 -15.26
C ASP A 113 -9.19 4.40 -15.73
N SER A 114 -9.27 3.35 -14.91
CA SER A 114 -10.16 2.21 -15.18
C SER A 114 -11.63 2.66 -15.18
N VAL A 115 -12.41 2.13 -16.12
CA VAL A 115 -13.83 2.47 -16.29
C VAL A 115 -14.67 1.20 -16.16
N GLY A 116 -15.65 1.21 -15.26
CA GLY A 116 -16.60 0.11 -15.10
C GLY A 116 -16.00 -1.17 -14.49
N GLY A 117 -14.85 -1.06 -13.81
CA GLY A 117 -14.22 -2.18 -13.13
C GLY A 117 -15.10 -2.77 -12.02
N ASP A 118 -14.90 -4.05 -11.74
CA ASP A 118 -15.58 -4.80 -10.69
C ASP A 118 -14.69 -5.07 -9.46
N GLY A 119 -13.43 -4.62 -9.52
CA GLY A 119 -12.45 -4.77 -8.45
C GLY A 119 -11.62 -6.05 -8.52
N SER A 120 -11.85 -6.90 -9.52
CA SER A 120 -10.94 -8.00 -9.87
C SER A 120 -9.60 -7.46 -10.37
N ARG A 121 -8.60 -8.35 -10.51
CA ARG A 121 -7.28 -7.94 -10.99
C ARG A 121 -7.29 -7.63 -12.49
N ALA A 122 -8.17 -8.27 -13.25
CA ALA A 122 -8.37 -8.01 -14.67
C ALA A 122 -9.18 -6.73 -14.93
N ASN A 123 -10.18 -6.45 -14.09
CA ASN A 123 -11.06 -5.29 -14.20
C ASN A 123 -11.05 -4.45 -12.89
N PRO A 124 -9.92 -3.82 -12.53
CA PRO A 124 -9.80 -3.06 -11.30
C PRO A 124 -10.71 -1.82 -11.28
N PHE A 125 -11.13 -1.38 -10.09
CA PHE A 125 -11.88 -0.13 -9.94
C PHE A 125 -11.04 1.09 -10.36
N GLY A 126 -11.71 2.15 -10.84
CA GLY A 126 -11.06 3.38 -11.30
C GLY A 126 -10.52 4.26 -10.16
N THR A 127 -11.07 4.11 -8.95
CA THR A 127 -10.75 4.97 -7.82
C THR A 127 -10.52 4.19 -6.52
N ILE A 128 -9.69 4.76 -5.65
CA ILE A 128 -9.43 4.22 -4.31
C ILE A 128 -10.71 4.21 -3.48
N THR A 129 -11.62 5.17 -3.71
CA THR A 129 -12.90 5.26 -2.98
C THR A 129 -13.83 4.09 -3.35
N GLU A 130 -13.91 3.72 -4.63
CA GLU A 130 -14.64 2.51 -5.05
C GLU A 130 -14.02 1.25 -4.42
N GLY A 131 -12.69 1.16 -4.41
CA GLY A 131 -11.98 0.06 -3.76
C GLY A 131 -12.32 -0.07 -2.26
N ILE A 132 -12.28 1.04 -1.52
CA ILE A 132 -12.68 1.09 -0.10
C ILE A 132 -14.15 0.72 0.08
N ALA A 133 -15.04 1.15 -0.83
CA ALA A 133 -16.46 0.83 -0.75
C ALA A 133 -16.72 -0.67 -0.94
N ALA A 134 -16.02 -1.32 -1.87
CA ALA A 134 -16.23 -2.72 -2.23
C ALA A 134 -15.57 -3.73 -1.27
N VAL A 135 -14.36 -3.43 -0.76
CA VAL A 135 -13.59 -4.40 0.03
C VAL A 135 -14.30 -4.84 1.31
N ASN A 136 -14.18 -6.08 1.76
CA ASN A 136 -14.68 -6.52 3.06
C ASN A 136 -13.87 -5.89 4.21
N PRO A 137 -14.44 -5.78 5.43
CA PRO A 137 -13.65 -5.50 6.63
C PRO A 137 -12.47 -6.46 6.75
N ASN A 138 -11.32 -5.96 7.20
CA ASN A 138 -10.04 -6.68 7.24
C ASN A 138 -9.43 -7.05 5.86
N GLY A 139 -10.06 -6.65 4.75
CA GLY A 139 -9.52 -6.89 3.41
C GLY A 139 -8.46 -5.87 2.99
N VAL A 140 -7.92 -6.08 1.78
CA VAL A 140 -6.87 -5.25 1.18
C VAL A 140 -7.45 -4.51 -0.02
N VAL A 141 -7.16 -3.21 -0.10
CA VAL A 141 -7.29 -2.42 -1.32
C VAL A 141 -5.90 -2.30 -1.93
N SER A 142 -5.64 -3.10 -2.96
CA SER A 142 -4.39 -3.14 -3.72
C SER A 142 -4.41 -2.06 -4.79
N ILE A 143 -3.65 -0.99 -4.56
CA ILE A 143 -3.55 0.16 -5.45
C ILE A 143 -2.41 -0.12 -6.42
N LEU A 144 -2.76 -0.36 -7.68
CA LEU A 144 -1.81 -0.71 -8.73
C LEU A 144 -0.98 0.50 -9.17
N ALA A 145 0.16 0.22 -9.80
CA ALA A 145 1.07 1.23 -10.31
C ALA A 145 0.35 2.27 -11.19
N GLY A 146 0.60 3.55 -10.92
CA GLY A 146 -0.10 4.65 -11.57
C GLY A 146 0.02 5.95 -10.79
N THR A 147 -0.25 7.07 -11.46
CA THR A 147 -0.33 8.39 -10.81
C THR A 147 -1.79 8.76 -10.59
N TYR A 148 -2.21 8.80 -9.32
CA TYR A 148 -3.59 9.06 -8.89
C TYR A 148 -3.74 10.54 -8.53
N PRO A 149 -4.41 11.38 -9.34
CA PRO A 149 -4.65 12.77 -8.99
C PRO A 149 -5.70 12.86 -7.88
N ILE A 150 -5.28 13.33 -6.70
CA ILE A 150 -6.17 13.50 -5.54
C ILE A 150 -6.71 14.92 -5.53
N THR A 151 -7.97 15.06 -5.94
CA THR A 151 -8.74 16.33 -5.93
C THR A 151 -9.88 16.33 -4.91
N THR A 152 -10.21 15.15 -4.37
CA THR A 152 -11.20 14.93 -3.32
C THR A 152 -10.59 14.06 -2.22
N GLN A 153 -11.03 14.27 -0.98
CA GLN A 153 -10.51 13.52 0.18
C GLN A 153 -10.91 12.04 0.07
N ILE A 154 -9.94 11.15 0.26
CA ILE A 154 -10.17 9.71 0.42
C ILE A 154 -10.53 9.44 1.88
N VAL A 155 -11.74 8.98 2.14
CA VAL A 155 -12.21 8.65 3.48
C VAL A 155 -12.10 7.14 3.71
N VAL A 156 -11.28 6.73 4.67
CA VAL A 156 -11.15 5.34 5.09
C VAL A 156 -12.03 5.09 6.30
N ASN A 157 -13.19 4.47 6.08
CA ASN A 157 -14.26 4.31 7.08
C ASN A 157 -14.64 2.84 7.35
N LYS A 158 -13.86 1.89 6.83
CA LYS A 158 -14.06 0.45 7.02
C LYS A 158 -12.96 -0.14 7.88
N ASP A 159 -13.34 -0.76 8.99
CA ASP A 159 -12.39 -1.25 9.99
C ASP A 159 -11.50 -2.38 9.45
N GLY A 160 -10.24 -2.37 9.87
CA GLY A 160 -9.27 -3.43 9.61
C GLY A 160 -8.66 -3.43 8.22
N ILE A 161 -9.10 -2.55 7.31
CA ILE A 161 -8.63 -2.63 5.91
C ILE A 161 -7.17 -2.21 5.78
N THR A 162 -6.51 -2.74 4.75
CA THR A 162 -5.18 -2.29 4.31
C THR A 162 -5.30 -1.51 3.01
N LEU A 163 -4.80 -0.28 2.98
CA LEU A 163 -4.48 0.42 1.73
C LEU A 163 -3.05 0.07 1.34
N LYS A 164 -2.88 -0.72 0.29
CA LYS A 164 -1.57 -1.23 -0.14
C LYS A 164 -1.17 -0.59 -1.46
N GLY A 165 -0.10 0.19 -1.47
CA GLY A 165 0.55 0.65 -2.71
C GLY A 165 1.42 -0.45 -3.31
N GLU A 166 1.20 -0.77 -4.58
CA GLU A 166 2.14 -1.55 -5.36
C GLU A 166 3.29 -0.66 -5.88
N GLN A 167 4.43 -1.25 -6.23
CA GLN A 167 5.57 -0.51 -6.76
C GLN A 167 5.17 0.33 -7.98
N GLY A 168 5.51 1.63 -7.96
CA GLY A 168 5.12 2.57 -9.01
C GLY A 168 3.79 3.31 -8.76
N THR A 169 3.15 3.08 -7.61
CA THR A 169 1.99 3.88 -7.17
C THR A 169 2.43 5.26 -6.69
N LEU A 170 1.78 6.31 -7.20
CA LEU A 170 1.95 7.70 -6.76
C LEU A 170 0.59 8.36 -6.53
N LEU A 171 0.28 8.74 -5.29
CA LEU A 171 -0.85 9.62 -4.99
C LEU A 171 -0.36 11.07 -5.08
N LEU A 172 -0.87 11.81 -6.07
CA LEU A 172 -0.50 13.18 -6.33
C LEU A 172 -1.64 14.11 -5.89
N LEU A 173 -1.47 14.79 -4.77
CA LEU A 173 -2.42 15.80 -4.29
C LEU A 173 -2.42 17.02 -5.21
N LYS A 174 -3.62 17.43 -5.63
CA LYS A 174 -3.89 18.50 -6.60
C LYS A 174 -4.81 19.60 -6.04
N ALA A 175 -5.10 19.54 -4.74
CA ALA A 175 -5.99 20.48 -4.06
C ALA A 175 -5.56 20.67 -2.60
N SER A 176 -5.90 21.83 -2.02
CA SER A 176 -5.63 22.13 -0.60
C SER A 176 -6.62 21.41 0.32
N ILE A 177 -6.51 20.10 0.40
CA ILE A 177 -7.34 19.21 1.21
C ILE A 177 -6.44 18.18 1.92
N ILE A 178 -7.01 17.51 2.91
CA ILE A 178 -6.40 16.29 3.47
C ILE A 178 -6.59 15.17 2.44
N ALA A 179 -5.49 14.55 1.98
CA ALA A 179 -5.55 13.51 0.95
C ALA A 179 -6.27 12.25 1.46
N ILE A 180 -5.87 11.75 2.63
CA ILE A 180 -6.44 10.55 3.27
C ILE A 180 -6.92 10.89 4.68
N LEU A 181 -8.20 10.67 4.96
CA LEU A 181 -8.77 10.74 6.30
C LEU A 181 -9.11 9.34 6.80
N ILE A 182 -8.37 8.87 7.81
CA ILE A 182 -8.57 7.55 8.41
C ILE A 182 -9.55 7.68 9.57
N GLN A 183 -10.80 7.27 9.37
CA GLN A 183 -11.82 7.22 10.43
C GLN A 183 -11.91 5.84 11.08
N ALA A 184 -11.61 4.79 10.30
CA ALA A 184 -11.75 3.41 10.71
C ALA A 184 -10.63 2.93 11.64
N LYS A 185 -10.97 2.01 12.53
CA LYS A 185 -10.00 1.39 13.46
C LYS A 185 -9.16 0.35 12.73
N ASN A 186 -7.97 0.09 13.26
CA ASN A 186 -7.07 -0.97 12.81
C ASN A 186 -6.73 -0.87 11.30
N THR A 187 -6.68 0.36 10.77
CA THR A 187 -6.35 0.60 9.36
C THR A 187 -4.86 0.44 9.16
N THR A 188 -4.44 -0.24 8.10
CA THR A 188 -3.04 -0.25 7.67
C THR A 188 -2.87 0.56 6.38
N VAL A 189 -1.87 1.44 6.34
CA VAL A 189 -1.40 2.10 5.12
C VAL A 189 0.01 1.60 4.84
N TYR A 190 0.16 0.87 3.75
CA TYR A 190 1.37 0.12 3.42
C TYR A 190 1.89 0.52 2.04
N GLY A 191 3.17 0.86 1.94
CA GLY A 191 3.85 0.94 0.64
C GLY A 191 3.41 2.08 -0.29
N LEU A 192 2.65 3.07 0.19
CA LEU A 192 2.21 4.19 -0.64
C LEU A 192 3.34 5.21 -0.85
N THR A 193 3.41 5.76 -2.05
CA THR A 193 4.12 7.02 -2.32
C THR A 193 3.12 8.15 -2.46
N ILE A 194 3.28 9.21 -1.66
CA ILE A 194 2.34 10.35 -1.63
C ILE A 194 3.12 11.66 -1.75
N THR A 195 2.67 12.54 -2.64
CA THR A 195 3.20 13.91 -2.77
C THR A 195 2.13 14.89 -3.26
N SER A 196 2.50 16.15 -3.46
CA SER A 196 1.66 17.20 -4.02
C SER A 196 2.38 17.95 -5.13
N ASP A 197 1.62 18.50 -6.08
CA ASP A 197 2.19 19.27 -7.19
C ASP A 197 2.77 20.63 -6.75
N ILE A 198 2.15 21.25 -5.75
CA ILE A 198 2.63 22.43 -5.04
C ILE A 198 2.46 22.22 -3.53
N PRO A 199 3.15 22.96 -2.65
CA PRO A 199 2.95 22.76 -1.23
C PRO A 199 1.59 23.36 -0.83
N TYR A 200 0.69 22.52 -0.34
CA TYR A 200 -0.60 22.94 0.22
C TYR A 200 -0.51 23.09 1.74
N THR A 201 -1.26 24.03 2.31
CA THR A 201 -1.40 24.18 3.77
C THR A 201 -2.35 23.10 4.31
N ALA A 202 -1.92 21.84 4.23
CA ALA A 202 -2.67 20.66 4.66
C ALA A 202 -1.72 19.50 4.97
N GLU A 203 -2.21 18.54 5.75
CA GLU A 203 -1.59 17.23 5.90
C GLU A 203 -1.98 16.25 4.78
N PHE A 204 -1.09 15.33 4.43
CA PHE A 204 -1.43 14.24 3.52
C PHE A 204 -2.35 13.22 4.19
N ILE A 205 -2.02 12.78 5.41
CA ILE A 205 -2.80 11.79 6.15
C ILE A 205 -3.25 12.37 7.49
N GLN A 206 -4.56 12.37 7.73
CA GLN A 206 -5.13 12.63 9.05
C GLN A 206 -5.65 11.32 9.66
N VAL A 207 -5.25 11.03 10.90
CA VAL A 207 -5.58 9.77 11.59
C VAL A 207 -6.58 10.01 12.72
N GLY A 208 -7.85 9.65 12.50
CA GLY A 208 -8.89 9.62 13.52
C GLY A 208 -9.07 8.25 14.17
N GLY A 209 -8.96 7.16 13.40
CA GLY A 209 -9.14 5.79 13.88
C GLY A 209 -7.99 5.24 14.72
N SER A 210 -8.30 4.60 15.85
CA SER A 210 -7.32 3.97 16.74
C SER A 210 -6.70 2.71 16.12
N GLY A 211 -5.47 2.37 16.51
CA GLY A 211 -4.81 1.16 16.00
C GLY A 211 -4.33 1.31 14.55
N THR A 212 -4.15 2.53 14.06
CA THR A 212 -3.70 2.78 12.70
C THR A 212 -2.20 2.47 12.58
N THR A 213 -1.84 1.73 11.54
CA THR A 213 -0.45 1.40 11.18
C THR A 213 -0.08 2.09 9.87
N LEU A 214 0.98 2.89 9.88
CA LEU A 214 1.61 3.47 8.69
C LEU A 214 2.98 2.82 8.54
N ILE A 215 3.17 2.01 7.49
CA ILE A 215 4.40 1.25 7.31
C ILE A 215 4.92 1.29 5.87
N ASN A 216 6.25 1.39 5.70
CA ASN A 216 6.92 1.36 4.40
C ASN A 216 6.41 2.40 3.39
N ASN A 217 5.85 3.52 3.85
CA ASN A 217 5.37 4.58 2.96
C ASN A 217 6.48 5.60 2.68
N THR A 218 6.39 6.26 1.52
CA THR A 218 7.21 7.42 1.18
C THR A 218 6.31 8.64 1.01
N ILE A 219 6.37 9.60 1.93
CA ILE A 219 5.52 10.80 1.89
C ILE A 219 6.40 12.04 1.84
N TYR A 220 6.24 12.86 0.81
CA TYR A 220 7.11 14.02 0.61
C TYR A 220 6.38 15.21 0.04
N GLY A 221 6.85 16.41 0.39
CA GLY A 221 6.38 17.64 -0.22
C GLY A 221 7.21 18.04 -1.44
N PRO A 222 6.71 18.94 -2.28
CA PRO A 222 7.52 19.57 -3.31
C PRO A 222 8.61 20.44 -2.69
N GLU A 223 9.66 20.72 -3.47
CA GLU A 223 10.78 21.53 -3.02
C GLU A 223 10.34 22.96 -2.67
N GLN A 224 10.88 23.50 -1.58
CA GLN A 224 10.59 24.84 -1.10
C GLN A 224 11.89 25.59 -0.84
N ALA A 225 11.97 26.84 -1.30
CA ALA A 225 13.16 27.65 -1.12
C ALA A 225 13.44 27.91 0.37
N LEU A 226 14.71 27.86 0.76
CA LEU A 226 15.15 28.25 2.10
C LEU A 226 14.88 29.76 2.35
N PRO A 227 14.76 30.17 3.63
CA PRO A 227 14.87 29.36 4.86
C PRO A 227 13.60 28.53 5.15
N MET A 228 13.74 27.38 5.81
CA MET A 228 12.61 26.52 6.21
C MET A 228 11.55 27.26 7.06
N SER A 229 11.92 28.36 7.70
CA SER A 229 10.99 29.22 8.43
C SER A 229 9.88 29.81 7.57
N SER A 230 10.08 29.98 6.26
CA SER A 230 9.10 30.51 5.30
C SER A 230 8.24 29.44 4.62
N TRP A 231 8.56 28.15 4.79
CA TRP A 231 7.87 27.07 4.08
C TRP A 231 6.37 27.03 4.38
N VAL A 232 5.56 26.76 3.36
CA VAL A 232 4.13 26.48 3.51
C VAL A 232 3.96 25.28 4.42
N VAL A 233 2.91 25.29 5.24
CA VAL A 233 2.70 24.30 6.29
C VAL A 233 2.07 23.02 5.73
N ASN A 234 2.84 22.29 4.92
CA ASN A 234 2.52 20.96 4.44
C ASN A 234 3.06 19.89 5.41
N ARG A 235 2.21 18.92 5.76
CA ARG A 235 2.55 17.89 6.77
C ARG A 235 2.37 16.48 6.19
N ALA A 236 3.19 15.51 6.58
CA ALA A 236 2.92 14.12 6.18
C ALA A 236 1.73 13.55 6.96
N VAL A 237 1.82 13.53 8.29
CA VAL A 237 0.83 12.85 9.14
C VAL A 237 0.40 13.72 10.31
N VAL A 238 -0.90 13.74 10.59
CA VAL A 238 -1.49 14.40 11.76
C VAL A 238 -2.53 13.47 12.41
N PRO A 239 -2.19 12.73 13.48
CA PRO A 239 -3.19 12.07 14.31
C PRO A 239 -4.09 13.11 15.00
N GLN A 240 -5.38 12.82 15.12
CA GLN A 240 -6.34 13.63 15.87
C GLN A 240 -6.06 13.53 17.39
N VAL A 241 -6.54 14.51 18.15
CA VAL A 241 -6.40 14.55 19.62
C VAL A 241 -6.93 13.25 20.25
N GLY A 242 -6.12 12.63 21.11
CA GLY A 242 -6.50 11.41 21.81
C GLY A 242 -6.51 10.13 20.96
N ASN A 243 -5.97 10.15 19.75
CA ASN A 243 -5.80 8.92 18.96
C ASN A 243 -4.87 7.94 19.68
N THR A 244 -5.21 6.65 19.73
CA THR A 244 -4.47 5.65 20.48
C THR A 244 -3.95 4.52 19.59
N ASN A 245 -2.86 3.90 20.03
CA ASN A 245 -2.21 2.77 19.37
C ASN A 245 -1.78 3.09 17.93
N LEU A 246 -1.28 4.30 17.69
CA LEU A 246 -0.65 4.65 16.42
C LEU A 246 0.68 3.89 16.26
N LEU A 247 0.90 3.26 15.12
CA LEU A 247 2.18 2.68 14.73
C LEU A 247 2.67 3.39 13.45
N VAL A 248 3.85 4.00 13.51
CA VAL A 248 4.50 4.60 12.33
C VAL A 248 5.90 4.02 12.21
N GLU A 249 6.10 3.12 11.25
CA GLU A 249 7.32 2.32 11.17
C GLU A 249 7.90 2.24 9.76
N ASN A 250 9.23 2.30 9.61
CA ASN A 250 9.91 2.12 8.31
C ASN A 250 9.41 3.07 7.19
N ASN A 251 8.89 4.25 7.52
CA ASN A 251 8.48 5.23 6.53
C ASN A 251 9.62 6.19 6.18
N THR A 252 9.53 6.80 5.01
CA THR A 252 10.41 7.89 4.58
C THR A 252 9.61 9.19 4.44
N PHE A 253 10.04 10.24 5.14
CA PHE A 253 9.41 11.57 5.10
C PHE A 253 10.42 12.64 4.69
N TYR A 254 10.11 13.47 3.68
CA TYR A 254 11.03 14.55 3.30
C TYR A 254 10.43 15.75 2.57
N SER A 255 11.17 16.87 2.56
CA SER A 255 10.78 18.11 1.86
C SER A 255 9.42 18.66 2.32
N LEU A 256 9.19 18.61 3.63
CA LEU A 256 7.94 18.98 4.29
C LEU A 256 8.19 20.06 5.35
N ARG A 257 7.21 20.91 5.63
CA ARG A 257 7.25 21.70 6.86
C ARG A 257 7.29 20.80 8.08
N THR A 258 6.51 19.73 8.07
CA THR A 258 6.48 18.78 9.19
C THR A 258 6.37 17.35 8.69
N GLY A 259 7.17 16.44 9.24
CA GLY A 259 6.92 15.01 9.10
C GLY A 259 5.61 14.65 9.78
N ILE A 260 5.64 14.55 11.12
CA ILE A 260 4.46 14.22 11.93
C ILE A 260 4.19 15.33 12.95
N TYR A 261 2.97 15.88 12.93
CA TYR A 261 2.47 16.73 14.02
C TYR A 261 1.60 15.88 14.94
N ILE A 262 2.06 15.63 16.16
CA ILE A 262 1.46 14.67 17.08
C ILE A 262 0.63 15.46 18.11
N ASN A 263 -0.68 15.44 17.92
CA ASN A 263 -1.63 16.18 18.76
C ASN A 263 -1.69 15.65 20.21
N PRO A 264 -2.28 16.44 21.14
CA PRO A 264 -2.38 16.05 22.54
C PRO A 264 -3.04 14.70 22.78
N ASN A 265 -2.56 14.02 23.82
CA ASN A 265 -3.04 12.71 24.28
C ASN A 265 -2.94 11.58 23.26
N VAL A 266 -2.22 11.77 22.16
CA VAL A 266 -1.95 10.67 21.22
C VAL A 266 -1.01 9.65 21.87
N THR A 267 -1.31 8.35 21.74
CA THR A 267 -0.43 7.25 22.17
C THR A 267 -0.02 6.38 20.98
N GLY A 268 1.19 5.85 21.01
CA GLY A 268 1.71 5.04 19.91
C GLY A 268 3.22 4.92 19.91
N VAL A 269 3.74 4.27 18.88
CA VAL A 269 5.17 4.06 18.65
C VAL A 269 5.54 4.57 17.26
N ILE A 270 6.66 5.28 17.17
CA ILE A 270 7.16 5.89 15.94
C ILE A 270 8.61 5.45 15.80
N ASN A 271 8.86 4.40 15.01
CA ASN A 271 10.15 3.71 14.99
C ASN A 271 10.72 3.57 13.59
N ASP A 272 12.04 3.49 13.47
CA ASP A 272 12.75 3.09 12.25
C ASP A 272 12.38 3.91 10.99
N ASN A 273 11.90 5.16 11.16
CA ASN A 273 11.59 6.03 10.04
C ASN A 273 12.84 6.83 9.62
N LEU A 274 12.95 7.13 8.34
CA LEU A 274 13.94 8.06 7.78
C LEU A 274 13.29 9.42 7.52
N VAL A 275 13.77 10.49 8.16
CA VAL A 275 13.22 11.83 7.97
C VAL A 275 14.30 12.85 7.64
N TYR A 276 14.10 13.65 6.60
CA TYR A 276 15.09 14.64 6.17
C TYR A 276 14.49 15.82 5.42
N ASN A 277 15.23 16.92 5.32
CA ASN A 277 14.81 18.14 4.64
C ASN A 277 13.43 18.62 5.13
N THR A 278 13.23 18.60 6.45
CA THR A 278 12.01 19.12 7.08
C THR A 278 12.30 20.23 8.08
N LYS A 279 11.35 21.13 8.29
CA LYS A 279 11.49 22.11 9.38
C LYS A 279 11.41 21.44 10.76
N GLY A 280 10.54 20.44 10.90
CA GLY A 280 10.45 19.63 12.10
C GLY A 280 10.03 18.22 11.72
N ALA A 281 10.87 17.22 12.00
CA ALA A 281 10.54 15.85 11.65
C ALA A 281 9.37 15.35 12.52
N PHE A 282 9.51 15.36 13.84
CA PHE A 282 8.45 14.99 14.78
C PHE A 282 8.15 16.12 15.77
N LEU A 283 6.92 16.64 15.74
CA LEU A 283 6.46 17.70 16.65
C LEU A 283 5.49 17.11 17.68
N VAL A 284 5.93 17.00 18.93
CA VAL A 284 5.16 16.43 20.04
C VAL A 284 4.45 17.55 20.80
N ASP A 285 3.13 17.61 20.67
CA ASP A 285 2.26 18.58 21.34
C ASP A 285 1.40 17.86 22.39
N GLY A 286 1.94 17.60 23.58
CA GLY A 286 1.19 16.97 24.67
C GLY A 286 0.84 15.48 24.46
N ALA A 287 1.58 14.78 23.60
CA ALA A 287 1.38 13.36 23.32
C ALA A 287 2.24 12.44 24.22
N PHE A 288 1.97 11.13 24.14
CA PHE A 288 2.66 10.07 24.86
C PHE A 288 3.13 8.97 23.88
N THR A 289 3.83 9.38 22.82
CA THR A 289 4.42 8.45 21.84
C THR A 289 5.87 8.13 22.18
N THR A 290 6.31 6.90 21.91
CA THR A 290 7.72 6.50 22.03
C THR A 290 8.42 6.55 20.68
N PHE A 291 9.74 6.75 20.69
CA PHE A 291 10.57 6.84 19.48
C PHE A 291 11.80 5.96 19.62
N PHE A 292 12.07 5.13 18.62
CA PHE A 292 13.28 4.29 18.60
C PHE A 292 13.76 4.06 17.16
N GLY A 293 15.08 4.07 16.93
CA GLY A 293 15.67 3.70 15.65
C GLY A 293 15.41 4.65 14.48
N ASN A 294 14.76 5.80 14.71
CA ASN A 294 14.57 6.79 13.66
C ASN A 294 15.92 7.40 13.24
N SER A 295 16.04 7.74 11.96
CA SER A 295 17.27 8.21 11.33
C SER A 295 17.06 9.48 10.51
N TRP A 296 18.14 10.22 10.28
CA TRP A 296 18.10 11.56 9.71
C TRP A 296 18.97 11.66 8.46
N GLY A 297 18.40 12.17 7.37
CA GLY A 297 19.06 12.23 6.07
C GLY A 297 19.63 13.60 5.70
N ILE A 298 20.04 13.73 4.44
CA ILE A 298 20.55 14.97 3.83
C ILE A 298 19.62 15.38 2.68
N PRO A 299 19.21 16.66 2.56
CA PRO A 299 19.46 17.78 3.46
C PRO A 299 18.93 17.55 4.89
N PRO A 300 19.56 18.10 5.95
CA PRO A 300 19.14 17.84 7.32
C PRO A 300 17.77 18.46 7.63
N ASN A 301 17.13 17.98 8.70
CA ASN A 301 16.02 18.70 9.30
C ASN A 301 16.52 19.94 10.04
N GLU A 302 15.67 20.95 10.24
CA GLU A 302 15.98 22.05 11.18
C GLU A 302 15.89 21.57 12.64
N VAL A 303 14.95 20.66 12.93
CA VAL A 303 14.84 19.93 14.20
C VAL A 303 14.33 18.52 13.94
N ASP A 304 14.92 17.51 14.59
CA ASP A 304 14.48 16.12 14.45
C ASP A 304 13.29 15.82 15.37
N ILE A 305 13.40 16.11 16.66
CA ILE A 305 12.31 15.92 17.62
C ILE A 305 12.09 17.20 18.42
N ALA A 306 10.89 17.76 18.36
CA ALA A 306 10.51 18.92 19.15
C ALA A 306 9.46 18.53 20.21
N LEU A 307 9.72 18.86 21.47
CA LEU A 307 8.79 18.70 22.57
C LEU A 307 8.18 20.07 22.90
N PHE A 308 6.91 20.28 22.55
CA PHE A 308 6.25 21.57 22.75
C PHE A 308 5.79 21.80 24.18
N VAL A 309 5.42 23.06 24.44
CA VAL A 309 4.82 23.48 25.72
C VAL A 309 3.57 22.65 26.00
N GLY A 310 3.51 22.01 27.17
CA GLY A 310 2.41 21.13 27.56
C GLY A 310 2.75 19.64 27.44
N THR A 311 3.82 19.28 26.73
CA THR A 311 4.37 17.92 26.76
C THR A 311 4.97 17.62 28.13
N THR A 312 4.73 16.40 28.63
CA THR A 312 5.21 15.97 29.96
C THR A 312 6.74 16.01 30.06
N THR A 313 7.24 16.35 31.24
CA THR A 313 8.67 16.20 31.59
C THR A 313 9.02 14.81 32.12
N GLY A 314 8.01 13.99 32.42
CA GLY A 314 8.19 12.59 32.80
C GLY A 314 8.21 11.67 31.59
N SER A 315 8.10 10.36 31.85
CA SER A 315 7.94 9.34 30.81
C SER A 315 6.85 9.71 29.80
N PRO A 316 7.07 9.52 28.48
CA PRO A 316 8.22 8.83 27.87
C PRO A 316 9.41 9.76 27.53
N TYR A 317 9.48 10.99 28.05
CA TYR A 317 10.48 12.00 27.67
C TYR A 317 11.33 12.52 28.84
N ASP A 318 11.51 11.71 29.88
CA ASP A 318 12.28 12.03 31.07
C ASP A 318 13.79 12.04 30.83
N ASP A 319 14.28 11.20 29.92
CA ASP A 319 15.69 11.16 29.52
C ASP A 319 15.88 11.56 28.05
N LEU A 320 16.17 12.85 27.84
CA LEU A 320 16.41 13.38 26.49
C LEU A 320 17.72 12.91 25.87
N ALA A 321 18.71 12.54 26.68
CA ALA A 321 19.99 12.06 26.17
C ALA A 321 19.83 10.64 25.60
N THR A 322 19.09 9.79 26.31
CA THR A 322 18.70 8.46 25.82
C THR A 322 17.80 8.58 24.59
N LEU A 323 16.77 9.43 24.63
CA LEU A 323 15.89 9.67 23.47
C LEU A 323 16.67 10.06 22.21
N SER A 324 17.65 10.97 22.34
CA SER A 324 18.52 11.37 21.24
C SER A 324 19.38 10.21 20.75
N ALA A 325 20.06 9.50 21.66
CA ALA A 325 20.97 8.40 21.32
C ALA A 325 20.26 7.21 20.65
N GLU A 326 19.04 6.86 21.11
CA GLU A 326 18.22 5.79 20.54
C GLU A 326 17.63 6.12 19.17
N ASN A 327 17.71 7.38 18.74
CA ASN A 327 17.22 7.86 17.46
C ASN A 327 18.36 8.55 16.69
N ASP A 328 19.47 7.84 16.51
CA ASP A 328 20.61 8.26 15.67
C ASP A 328 21.15 9.67 16.02
N ASN A 329 21.30 9.96 17.31
CA ASN A 329 21.74 11.25 17.84
C ASN A 329 20.86 12.43 17.42
N ALA A 330 19.53 12.23 17.45
CA ALA A 330 18.54 13.23 17.07
C ALA A 330 18.78 14.59 17.74
N THR A 331 18.61 15.66 16.98
CA THR A 331 18.52 17.01 17.52
C THR A 331 17.19 17.21 18.25
N ILE A 332 17.25 17.40 19.57
CA ILE A 332 16.06 17.59 20.41
C ILE A 332 15.84 19.07 20.69
N SER A 333 14.66 19.59 20.35
CA SER A 333 14.17 20.91 20.78
C SER A 333 13.21 20.74 21.96
N ASP A 334 13.72 20.88 23.19
CA ASP A 334 12.88 20.88 24.39
C ASP A 334 12.34 22.27 24.70
N GLN A 335 11.03 22.47 24.50
CA GLN A 335 10.33 23.74 24.73
C GLN A 335 9.41 23.66 25.97
N ARG A 336 9.46 22.56 26.74
CA ARG A 336 8.55 22.32 27.88
C ARG A 336 8.73 23.32 29.02
N THR A 337 9.89 23.97 29.12
CA THR A 337 10.27 24.90 30.20
C THR A 337 9.99 26.37 29.93
N ALA A 338 9.18 26.71 28.90
CA ALA A 338 8.79 28.11 28.62
C ALA A 338 7.86 28.77 29.67
N LEU A 339 7.73 28.18 30.87
CA LEU A 339 6.97 28.70 32.02
C LEU A 339 7.81 28.78 33.30
N MET A 340 9.08 29.19 33.24
CA MET A 340 9.82 29.67 34.41
C MET A 340 10.84 30.76 34.05
N MET A 341 10.36 31.89 33.53
CA MET A 341 11.06 33.17 33.69
C MET A 341 10.02 34.20 34.12
N SER A 342 10.33 34.85 35.24
CA SER A 342 9.54 35.79 36.02
C SER A 342 8.63 36.72 35.22
N GLU A 343 7.53 37.09 35.87
CA GLU A 343 6.63 38.21 35.56
C GLU A 343 7.41 39.49 35.16
N GLU A 344 7.80 39.62 33.88
CA GLU A 344 8.07 40.90 33.20
C GLU A 344 8.34 40.61 31.70
N SER A 345 7.56 41.25 30.83
CA SER A 345 7.59 41.21 29.34
C SER A 345 6.67 40.21 28.59
N THR A 346 5.35 40.39 28.69
CA THR A 346 4.34 39.54 28.03
C THR A 346 3.97 39.86 26.56
N ASP A 347 4.34 41.01 26.01
CA ASP A 347 4.14 41.40 24.59
C ASP A 347 4.68 40.46 23.47
N VAL A 348 6.00 40.36 23.44
CA VAL A 348 6.74 40.12 22.19
C VAL A 348 7.07 38.63 21.99
N LYS A 349 7.24 37.88 23.09
CA LYS A 349 7.65 36.46 23.05
C LYS A 349 6.49 35.50 22.77
N LYS A 350 5.26 35.80 23.20
CA LYS A 350 4.07 35.02 22.82
C LYS A 350 3.81 35.06 21.31
N SER A 351 4.12 36.19 20.66
CA SER A 351 4.00 36.36 19.20
C SER A 351 5.09 35.59 18.44
N PHE A 352 6.33 35.58 18.96
CA PHE A 352 7.46 34.90 18.32
C PHE A 352 7.24 33.37 18.22
N TRP A 353 6.78 32.75 19.32
CA TRP A 353 6.52 31.29 19.35
C TRP A 353 5.21 30.90 18.66
N LYS A 354 4.16 31.71 18.76
CA LYS A 354 2.92 31.48 17.98
C LYS A 354 3.15 31.54 16.48
N ASN A 355 4.12 32.32 15.99
CA ASN A 355 4.37 32.48 14.55
C ASN A 355 5.28 31.40 13.95
N LEU A 356 6.01 30.62 14.75
CA LEU A 356 6.95 29.61 14.23
C LEU A 356 6.26 28.34 13.71
N PHE A 357 5.06 28.04 14.24
CA PHE A 357 4.31 26.79 13.99
C PHE A 357 2.79 27.00 13.83
N LYS A 358 2.32 28.16 13.31
CA LYS A 358 0.88 28.35 13.05
C LYS A 358 0.33 27.20 12.20
N ARG A 359 -0.86 26.76 12.61
CA ARG A 359 -1.71 25.75 11.95
C ARG A 359 -1.75 25.93 10.45
#